data_AF-A0A8H2K421-F1
#
_entry.id   AF-A0A8H2K421-F1
#
_cell.length_a   1.000
_cell.length_b   1.000
_cell.length_c   1.000
_cell.angle_alpha   90.00
_cell.angle_beta   90.00
_cell.angle_gamma   90.00
#
_symmetry.space_group_name_H-M   'P 1'
#
loop_
_entity.id
_entity.type
_entity.pdbx_description
1 polymer ?
#
loop_
_entity_poly.entity_id
_entity_poly.type
_entity_poly.pdbx_seq_one_letter_code
_entity_poly.pdbx_strand_id
1 'polypeptide(L)'
;MLRPELAVTEITAPSQIAPWSFALAGDVTPTRHGEDSDLGTGRFVLLYDPEIPDAWGSEFRIICFAQAPLESEIGVDPFLSEVTWSWLVDALDSRAATYDQVSGTATRILSTGFGELESQPDGAQIELRASWSPKDVNMAAHVEGWSELVCMLAGLPPAIEGVTLLSARKAGRE
;
A
#
# COMPACT_ATOMS: atom_id res chain seq x y z
N MET A 1 14.21 -1.37 -6.81
CA MET A 1 14.38 -2.70 -6.20
C MET A 1 13.36 -2.85 -5.07
N LEU A 2 12.76 -4.03 -4.89
CA LEU A 2 11.79 -4.27 -3.82
C LEU A 2 12.45 -4.44 -2.46
N ARG A 3 11.73 -4.02 -1.40
CA ARG A 3 12.18 -4.13 -0.01
C ARG A 3 12.16 -5.58 0.47
N PRO A 4 13.14 -6.03 1.26
CA PRO A 4 13.19 -7.39 1.77
C PRO A 4 12.05 -7.70 2.76
N GLU A 5 11.44 -6.69 3.37
CA GLU A 5 10.28 -6.86 4.26
C GLU A 5 9.00 -7.24 3.50
N LEU A 6 8.91 -6.93 2.20
CA LEU A 6 7.71 -7.15 1.39
C LEU A 6 7.85 -8.43 0.55
N ALA A 7 7.03 -9.43 0.86
CA ALA A 7 6.86 -10.60 0.00
C ALA A 7 5.90 -10.23 -1.13
N VAL A 8 6.34 -10.36 -2.39
CA VAL A 8 5.51 -10.10 -3.57
C VAL A 8 5.32 -11.39 -4.35
N THR A 9 4.06 -11.71 -4.65
CA THR A 9 3.68 -12.90 -5.41
C THR A 9 2.68 -12.56 -6.49
N GLU A 10 2.79 -13.20 -7.66
CA GLU A 10 1.75 -13.13 -8.68
C GLU A 10 0.47 -13.86 -8.20
N ILE A 11 -0.67 -13.26 -8.50
CA ILE A 11 -1.99 -13.81 -8.20
C ILE A 11 -2.88 -13.77 -9.44
N THR A 12 -3.98 -14.52 -9.39
CA THR A 12 -5.00 -14.45 -10.45
C THR A 12 -5.57 -13.05 -10.55
N ALA A 13 -5.40 -12.42 -11.72
CA ALA A 13 -5.95 -11.11 -11.98
C ALA A 13 -7.49 -11.15 -12.10
N PRO A 14 -8.18 -10.04 -11.79
CA PRO A 14 -9.61 -9.93 -12.06
C PRO A 14 -9.91 -10.20 -13.54
N SER A 15 -10.95 -10.99 -13.79
CA SER A 15 -11.45 -11.21 -15.14
C SER A 15 -12.48 -10.14 -15.50
N GLN A 16 -12.67 -9.88 -16.80
CA GLN A 16 -13.73 -9.03 -17.37
C GLN A 16 -13.56 -7.50 -17.25
N ILE A 17 -12.48 -6.98 -16.66
CA ILE A 17 -12.23 -5.52 -16.64
C ILE A 17 -11.51 -5.06 -17.91
N ALA A 18 -10.61 -5.90 -18.44
CA ALA A 18 -9.79 -5.62 -19.61
C ALA A 18 -9.53 -6.92 -20.38
N PRO A 19 -9.18 -6.88 -21.68
CA PRO A 19 -8.83 -8.08 -22.42
C PRO A 19 -7.53 -8.73 -21.90
N TRP A 20 -6.62 -7.95 -21.32
CA TRP A 20 -5.41 -8.44 -20.67
C TRP A 20 -5.26 -7.85 -19.27
N SER A 21 -4.90 -8.71 -18.32
CA SER A 21 -4.65 -8.29 -16.94
C SER A 21 -3.52 -9.10 -16.29
N PHE A 22 -2.83 -8.46 -15.35
CA PHE A 22 -1.78 -9.04 -14.52
C PHE A 22 -1.96 -8.54 -13.09
N ALA A 23 -1.71 -9.37 -12.09
CA ALA A 23 -1.92 -8.98 -10.70
C ALA A 23 -0.84 -9.50 -9.74
N LEU A 24 -0.51 -8.66 -8.77
CA LEU A 24 0.41 -8.94 -7.68
C LEU A 24 -0.29 -8.80 -6.34
N ALA A 25 0.08 -9.68 -5.42
CA ALA A 25 -0.13 -9.55 -3.99
C ALA A 25 1.19 -9.11 -3.34
N GLY A 26 1.08 -8.21 -2.36
CA GLY A 26 2.19 -7.82 -1.50
C GLY A 26 1.77 -8.00 -0.05
N ASP A 27 2.59 -8.70 0.73
CA ASP A 27 2.33 -8.93 2.15
C ASP A 27 3.62 -8.59 2.93
N VAL A 28 3.51 -7.68 3.91
CA VAL A 28 4.64 -7.23 4.72
C VAL A 28 4.90 -8.25 5.82
N THR A 29 6.11 -8.78 5.85
CA THR A 29 6.54 -9.78 6.84
C THR A 29 7.37 -9.12 7.95
N PRO A 30 7.18 -9.52 9.21
CA PRO A 30 8.02 -9.02 10.30
C PRO A 30 9.45 -9.55 10.13
N THR A 31 10.43 -8.66 9.95
CA THR A 31 11.84 -9.06 9.78
C THR A 31 12.53 -9.49 11.08
N ARG A 32 11.90 -9.40 12.26
CA ARG A 32 12.43 -9.94 13.52
C ARG A 32 11.34 -10.40 14.49
N HIS A 33 11.63 -11.51 15.18
CA HIS A 33 10.80 -12.19 16.19
C HIS A 33 9.91 -11.25 17.02
N GLY A 34 8.60 -11.42 16.87
CA GLY A 34 7.60 -10.77 17.70
C GLY A 34 6.23 -10.75 17.02
N GLU A 35 5.54 -11.87 17.10
CA GLU A 35 4.09 -12.07 16.86
C GLU A 35 3.58 -11.93 15.42
N ASP A 36 2.63 -12.81 15.07
CA ASP A 36 1.85 -12.87 13.82
C ASP A 36 0.97 -11.62 13.68
N SER A 37 1.58 -10.46 13.49
CA SER A 37 0.85 -9.22 13.19
C SER A 37 0.64 -9.11 11.69
N ASP A 38 -0.62 -8.91 11.27
CA ASP A 38 -0.99 -8.55 9.91
C ASP A 38 -0.49 -7.12 9.61
N LEU A 39 0.79 -6.95 9.26
CA LEU A 39 1.42 -5.62 9.23
C LEU A 39 0.88 -4.73 8.11
N GLY A 40 0.69 -5.28 6.92
CA GLY A 40 0.12 -4.55 5.79
C GLY A 40 0.07 -5.42 4.56
N THR A 41 -1.00 -5.27 3.80
CA THR A 41 -1.22 -6.03 2.57
C THR A 41 -1.60 -5.10 1.44
N GLY A 42 -1.22 -5.48 0.23
CA GLY A 42 -1.52 -4.74 -0.98
C GLY A 42 -1.91 -5.64 -2.14
N ARG A 43 -2.64 -5.08 -3.09
CA ARG A 43 -2.91 -5.66 -4.39
C ARG A 43 -2.62 -4.63 -5.46
N PHE A 44 -1.93 -5.06 -6.50
CA PHE A 44 -1.62 -4.28 -7.68
C PHE A 44 -2.15 -5.02 -8.90
N VAL A 45 -3.00 -4.39 -9.68
CA VAL A 45 -3.57 -4.97 -10.90
C VAL A 45 -3.22 -4.06 -12.06
N LEU A 46 -2.46 -4.58 -13.01
CA LEU A 46 -2.20 -3.95 -14.30
C LEU A 46 -3.23 -4.45 -15.31
N LEU A 47 -3.89 -3.51 -15.97
CA LEU A 47 -4.84 -3.75 -17.04
C LEU A 47 -4.28 -3.17 -18.34
N TYR A 48 -4.52 -3.88 -19.43
CA TYR A 48 -4.18 -3.42 -20.78
C TYR A 48 -5.38 -3.60 -21.70
N ASP A 49 -5.74 -2.52 -22.40
CA ASP A 49 -6.80 -2.49 -23.39
C ASP A 49 -6.40 -1.55 -24.57
N PRO A 50 -6.15 -2.10 -25.77
CA PRO A 50 -5.75 -1.34 -26.96
C PRO A 50 -6.89 -0.46 -27.50
N GLU A 51 -8.13 -0.63 -27.04
CA GLU A 51 -9.24 0.24 -27.42
C GLU A 51 -9.22 1.58 -26.67
N ILE A 52 -8.31 1.77 -25.71
CA ILE A 52 -8.10 3.00 -24.94
C ILE A 52 -9.43 3.49 -24.34
N PRO A 53 -9.98 2.79 -23.33
CA PRO A 53 -11.23 3.19 -22.69
C PRO A 53 -11.20 4.65 -22.24
N ASP A 54 -12.25 5.42 -22.54
CA ASP A 54 -12.33 6.86 -22.22
C ASP A 54 -12.07 7.15 -20.73
N ALA A 55 -12.52 6.26 -19.84
CA ALA A 55 -12.33 6.39 -18.40
C ALA A 55 -10.86 6.25 -17.95
N TRP A 56 -10.00 5.66 -18.79
CA TRP A 56 -8.57 5.48 -18.50
C TRP A 56 -7.72 6.57 -19.15
N GLY A 57 -8.12 7.02 -20.35
CA GLY A 57 -7.33 7.97 -21.14
C GLY A 57 -5.96 7.43 -21.56
N SER A 58 -5.77 6.11 -21.52
CA SER A 58 -4.54 5.37 -21.88
C SER A 58 -4.88 3.91 -22.19
N GLU A 59 -4.00 3.22 -22.90
CA GLU A 59 -4.07 1.77 -23.13
C GLU A 59 -3.79 0.95 -21.85
N PHE A 60 -3.21 1.57 -20.82
CA PHE A 60 -2.93 0.95 -19.53
C PHE A 60 -3.72 1.60 -18.39
N ARG A 61 -4.14 0.76 -17.44
CA ARG A 61 -4.70 1.21 -16.15
C ARG A 61 -4.17 0.34 -15.03
N ILE A 62 -3.74 0.98 -13.95
CA ILE A 62 -3.39 0.30 -12.71
C ILE A 62 -4.53 0.50 -11.70
N ILE A 63 -4.91 -0.58 -11.03
CA ILE A 63 -5.77 -0.56 -9.85
C ILE A 63 -4.93 -1.03 -8.66
N CYS A 64 -5.00 -0.26 -7.59
CA CYS A 64 -4.25 -0.46 -6.36
C CYS A 64 -5.22 -0.58 -5.18
N PHE A 65 -4.95 -1.57 -4.34
CA PHE A 65 -5.51 -1.69 -3.00
C PHE A 65 -4.35 -1.82 -2.02
N ALA A 66 -4.43 -1.15 -0.88
CA ALA A 66 -3.51 -1.36 0.23
C ALA A 66 -4.25 -1.16 1.55
N GLN A 67 -3.93 -1.96 2.56
CA GLN A 67 -4.51 -1.84 3.89
C GLN A 67 -3.49 -2.20 4.95
N ALA A 68 -3.63 -1.60 6.13
CA ALA A 68 -2.88 -1.95 7.31
C ALA A 68 -3.71 -1.68 8.58
N PRO A 69 -3.62 -2.54 9.60
CA PRO A 69 -4.15 -2.22 10.92
C PRO A 69 -3.36 -1.06 11.52
N LEU A 70 -4.01 -0.31 12.40
CA LEU A 70 -3.44 0.85 13.07
C LEU A 70 -3.70 0.76 14.58
N GLU A 71 -2.84 1.42 15.34
CA GLU A 71 -3.14 1.75 16.72
C GLU A 71 -4.33 2.74 16.75
N SER A 72 -5.24 2.56 17.71
CA SER A 72 -6.50 3.31 17.79
C SER A 72 -6.27 4.82 17.90
N GLU A 73 -5.20 5.23 18.58
CA GLU A 73 -4.79 6.63 18.71
C GLU A 73 -4.39 7.28 17.37
N ILE A 74 -3.80 6.49 16.46
CA ILE A 74 -3.44 6.95 15.10
C ILE A 74 -4.69 6.98 14.22
N GLY A 75 -5.57 5.98 14.35
CA GLY A 75 -6.77 5.85 13.52
C GLY A 75 -7.73 7.05 13.63
N VAL A 76 -7.74 7.74 14.77
CA VAL A 76 -8.59 8.92 15.00
C VAL A 76 -8.02 10.22 14.45
N ASP A 77 -6.76 10.23 13.96
CA ASP A 77 -6.14 11.41 13.37
C ASP A 77 -6.95 11.87 12.13
N PRO A 78 -7.48 13.11 12.11
CA PRO A 78 -8.25 13.65 10.98
C PRO A 78 -7.47 13.71 9.67
N PHE A 79 -6.14 13.79 9.70
CA PHE A 79 -5.29 13.96 8.52
C PHE A 79 -4.79 12.64 7.93
N LEU A 80 -4.97 11.52 8.61
CA LEU A 80 -4.43 10.22 8.20
C LEU A 80 -4.85 9.82 6.77
N SER A 81 -6.08 10.14 6.33
CA SER A 81 -6.51 9.91 4.95
C SER A 81 -5.72 10.72 3.93
N GLU A 82 -5.44 12.01 4.21
CA GLU A 82 -4.68 12.89 3.32
C GLU A 82 -3.21 12.48 3.26
N VAL A 83 -2.62 12.11 4.40
CA VAL A 83 -1.26 11.60 4.51
C VAL A 83 -1.11 10.28 3.76
N THR A 84 -2.08 9.37 3.88
CA THR A 84 -2.07 8.09 3.13
C THR A 84 -2.11 8.33 1.62
N TRP A 85 -2.89 9.32 1.18
CA TRP A 85 -2.93 9.71 -0.22
C TRP A 85 -1.59 10.30 -0.70
N SER A 86 -0.99 11.20 0.09
CA SER A 86 0.32 11.78 -0.26
C SER A 86 1.40 10.72 -0.36
N TRP A 87 1.40 9.72 0.52
CA TRP A 87 2.33 8.59 0.45
C TRP A 87 2.28 7.83 -0.88
N LEU A 88 1.10 7.63 -1.48
CA LEU A 88 1.01 7.02 -2.80
C LEU A 88 1.69 7.90 -3.86
N VAL A 89 1.36 9.19 -3.87
CA VAL A 89 1.88 10.15 -4.86
C VAL A 89 3.40 10.28 -4.73
N ASP A 90 3.89 10.52 -3.51
CA ASP A 90 5.32 10.65 -3.21
C ASP A 90 6.09 9.37 -3.56
N ALA A 91 5.51 8.19 -3.28
CA ALA A 91 6.14 6.92 -3.61
C ALA A 91 6.26 6.72 -5.13
N LEU A 92 5.23 7.05 -5.91
CA LEU A 92 5.28 6.99 -7.38
C LEU A 92 6.32 7.99 -7.93
N ASP A 93 6.30 9.23 -7.43
CA ASP A 93 7.21 10.29 -7.87
C ASP A 93 8.67 9.97 -7.53
N SER A 94 8.94 9.42 -6.35
CA SER A 94 10.30 9.03 -5.92
C SER A 94 10.92 7.94 -6.80
N ARG A 95 10.10 7.13 -7.46
CA ARG A 95 10.52 6.08 -8.41
C ARG A 95 10.49 6.56 -9.86
N ALA A 96 10.23 7.85 -10.09
CA ALA A 96 10.09 8.46 -11.41
C ALA A 96 9.02 7.77 -12.28
N ALA A 97 7.95 7.28 -11.66
CA ALA A 97 6.82 6.70 -12.38
C ALA A 97 6.06 7.82 -13.13
N THR A 98 5.79 7.64 -14.42
CA THR A 98 5.05 8.63 -15.20
C THR A 98 3.59 8.19 -15.35
N TYR A 99 2.65 9.04 -14.92
CA TYR A 99 1.24 8.68 -14.89
C TYR A 99 0.31 9.90 -15.12
N ASP A 100 -0.95 9.60 -15.40
CA ASP A 100 -2.09 10.51 -15.46
C ASP A 100 -3.31 9.89 -14.78
N GLN A 101 -4.41 10.65 -14.68
CA GLN A 101 -5.71 10.17 -14.23
C GLN A 101 -5.66 9.45 -12.87
N VAL A 102 -4.79 9.92 -11.97
CA VAL A 102 -4.65 9.40 -10.61
C VAL A 102 -5.90 9.76 -9.81
N SER A 103 -6.51 8.78 -9.19
CA SER A 103 -7.71 8.96 -8.37
C SER A 103 -7.83 7.84 -7.35
N GLY A 104 -8.57 8.09 -6.27
CA GLY A 104 -8.77 7.08 -5.24
C GLY A 104 -9.47 7.59 -4.00
N THR A 105 -9.52 6.73 -3.00
CA THR A 105 -10.11 6.97 -1.68
C THR A 105 -9.23 6.36 -0.60
N ALA A 106 -8.97 7.12 0.46
CA ALA A 106 -8.37 6.63 1.70
C ALA A 106 -9.43 6.58 2.80
N THR A 107 -9.77 5.38 3.25
CA THR A 107 -10.84 5.10 4.21
C THR A 107 -10.26 4.69 5.54
N ARG A 108 -10.67 5.38 6.61
CA ARG A 108 -10.36 5.04 7.99
C ARG A 108 -11.52 4.24 8.55
N ILE A 109 -11.21 3.09 9.16
CA ILE A 109 -12.18 2.22 9.82
C ILE A 109 -11.85 2.26 11.30
N LEU A 110 -12.83 2.63 12.12
CA LEU A 110 -12.75 2.62 13.58
C LEU A 110 -13.78 1.62 14.11
N SER A 111 -13.38 0.79 15.05
CA SER A 111 -14.25 -0.25 15.62
C SER A 111 -14.18 -0.19 17.14
N THR A 112 -15.34 -0.01 17.76
CA THR A 112 -15.50 -0.06 19.21
C THR A 112 -16.27 -1.32 19.59
N GLY A 113 -15.74 -2.07 20.55
CA GLY A 113 -16.37 -3.27 21.07
C GLY A 113 -17.53 -2.94 22.00
N PHE A 114 -18.62 -3.70 21.91
CA PHE A 114 -19.76 -3.63 22.83
C PHE A 114 -20.13 -5.04 23.32
N GLY A 115 -20.71 -5.15 24.52
CA GLY A 115 -21.10 -6.43 25.10
C GLY A 115 -19.89 -7.32 25.38
N GLU A 116 -19.85 -8.52 24.80
CA GLU A 116 -18.73 -9.47 25.00
C GLU A 116 -17.38 -8.92 24.51
N LEU A 117 -17.39 -7.92 23.61
CA LEU A 117 -16.18 -7.29 23.07
C LEU A 117 -15.77 -6.02 23.83
N GLU A 118 -16.52 -5.59 24.84
CA GLU A 118 -16.24 -4.34 25.59
C GLU A 118 -14.90 -4.39 26.34
N SER A 119 -14.40 -5.58 26.64
CA SER A 119 -13.06 -5.77 27.25
C SER A 119 -11.90 -5.71 26.26
N GLN A 120 -12.18 -5.68 24.95
CA GLN A 120 -11.14 -5.60 23.91
C GLN A 120 -10.80 -4.14 23.60
N PRO A 121 -9.53 -3.84 23.25
CA PRO A 121 -9.16 -2.53 22.76
C PRO A 121 -9.94 -2.15 21.48
N ASP A 122 -10.19 -0.85 21.29
CA ASP A 122 -10.73 -0.34 20.04
C ASP A 122 -9.81 -0.70 18.87
N GLY A 123 -10.40 -1.11 17.75
CA GLY A 123 -9.68 -1.40 16.51
C GLY A 123 -9.60 -0.19 15.59
N ALA A 124 -8.50 -0.05 14.85
CA ALA A 124 -8.38 0.90 13.76
C ALA A 124 -7.70 0.27 12.55
N GLN A 125 -8.10 0.71 11.35
CA GLN A 125 -7.51 0.28 10.08
C GLN A 125 -7.56 1.44 9.07
N ILE A 126 -6.56 1.51 8.21
CA ILE A 126 -6.57 2.36 7.01
C ILE A 126 -6.61 1.49 5.76
N GLU A 127 -7.43 1.90 4.80
CA GLU A 127 -7.54 1.28 3.49
C GLU A 127 -7.38 2.34 2.40
N LEU A 128 -6.50 2.10 1.44
CA LEU A 128 -6.37 2.90 0.23
C LEU A 128 -6.85 2.08 -0.97
N ARG A 129 -7.79 2.65 -1.72
CA ARG A 129 -8.14 2.21 -3.08
C ARG A 129 -7.79 3.30 -4.05
N ALA A 130 -6.92 3.00 -5.01
CA ALA A 130 -6.47 3.99 -5.97
C ALA A 130 -6.38 3.38 -7.37
N SER A 131 -6.34 4.25 -8.37
CA SER A 131 -6.05 3.85 -9.73
C SER A 131 -5.43 5.01 -10.50
N TRP A 132 -4.57 4.68 -11.46
CA TRP A 132 -3.90 5.66 -12.31
C TRP A 132 -3.56 5.02 -13.66
N SER A 133 -3.25 5.86 -14.64
CA SER A 133 -2.92 5.43 -16.00
C SER A 133 -1.44 5.70 -16.26
N PRO A 134 -0.61 4.66 -16.43
CA PRO A 134 0.78 4.83 -16.88
C PRO A 134 0.88 5.57 -18.22
N LYS A 135 1.94 6.39 -18.37
CA LYS A 135 2.25 7.09 -19.62
C LYS A 135 3.28 6.38 -20.50
N ASP A 136 4.02 5.44 -19.92
CA ASP A 136 5.04 4.66 -20.60
C ASP A 136 4.97 3.18 -20.17
N VAL A 137 5.89 2.38 -20.71
CA VAL A 137 5.95 0.93 -20.46
C VAL A 137 6.82 0.56 -19.24
N ASN A 138 7.32 1.54 -18.48
CA ASN A 138 8.15 1.30 -17.29
C ASN A 138 7.29 0.89 -16.09
N MET A 139 6.68 -0.30 -16.17
CA MET A 139 5.83 -0.85 -15.11
C MET A 139 6.59 -1.07 -13.79
N ALA A 140 7.92 -1.24 -13.85
CA ALA A 140 8.75 -1.45 -12.66
C ALA A 140 8.64 -0.25 -11.69
N ALA A 141 8.68 0.99 -12.19
CA ALA A 141 8.57 2.18 -11.35
C ALA A 141 7.23 2.23 -10.58
N HIS A 142 6.13 1.82 -11.24
CA HIS A 142 4.81 1.75 -10.60
C HIS A 142 4.72 0.65 -9.54
N VAL A 143 5.28 -0.54 -9.81
CA VAL A 143 5.31 -1.64 -8.85
C VAL A 143 6.18 -1.27 -7.63
N GLU A 144 7.31 -0.60 -7.85
CA GLU A 144 8.17 -0.12 -6.76
C GLU A 144 7.52 0.96 -5.92
N GLY A 145 6.81 1.93 -6.54
CA GLY A 145 6.06 2.94 -5.81
C GLY A 145 4.90 2.34 -4.99
N TRP A 146 4.15 1.40 -5.57
CA TRP A 146 3.13 0.65 -4.83
C TRP A 146 3.72 -0.14 -3.66
N SER A 147 4.87 -0.79 -3.86
CA SER A 147 5.54 -1.56 -2.82
C SER A 147 5.99 -0.69 -1.65
N GLU A 148 6.49 0.51 -1.94
CA GLU A 148 6.86 1.50 -0.93
C GLU A 148 5.64 1.96 -0.12
N LEU A 149 4.53 2.26 -0.79
CA LEU A 149 3.27 2.59 -0.12
C LEU A 149 2.83 1.49 0.85
N VAL A 150 2.81 0.22 0.42
CA VAL A 150 2.39 -0.90 1.26
C VAL A 150 3.28 -1.02 2.49
N CYS A 151 4.60 -0.81 2.34
CA CYS A 151 5.54 -0.80 3.45
C CYS A 151 5.30 0.37 4.42
N MET A 152 5.06 1.58 3.90
CA MET A 152 4.77 2.76 4.73
C MET A 152 3.47 2.62 5.51
N LEU A 153 2.42 2.08 4.88
CA LEU A 153 1.16 1.74 5.56
C LEU A 153 1.37 0.74 6.69
N ALA A 154 2.29 -0.21 6.50
CA ALA A 154 2.71 -1.17 7.52
C ALA A 154 3.64 -0.59 8.60
N GLY A 155 3.82 0.73 8.64
CA GLY A 155 4.66 1.42 9.62
C GLY A 155 6.16 1.36 9.35
N LEU A 156 6.60 0.83 8.21
CA LEU A 156 8.00 0.85 7.84
C LEU A 156 8.40 2.25 7.35
N PRO A 157 9.54 2.80 7.79
CA PRO A 157 9.99 4.11 7.31
C PRO A 157 10.26 4.06 5.80
N PRO A 158 10.10 5.18 5.08
CA PRO A 158 10.39 5.24 3.65
C PRO A 158 11.84 4.82 3.37
N ALA A 159 12.05 4.04 2.32
CA ALA A 159 13.38 3.59 1.89
C ALA A 159 14.15 4.76 1.26
N ILE A 160 14.76 5.62 2.08
CA ILE A 160 15.68 6.65 1.62
C ILE A 160 16.99 5.96 1.20
N GLU A 161 17.44 6.16 -0.04
CA GLU A 161 18.76 5.74 -0.49
C GLU A 161 19.84 6.41 0.39
N GLY A 162 20.56 5.61 1.19
CA GLY A 162 21.74 6.06 1.94
C GLY A 162 21.64 6.11 3.47
N VAL A 163 20.49 5.79 4.07
CA VAL A 163 20.36 5.72 5.54
C VAL A 163 20.22 4.27 6.00
N THR A 164 21.29 3.71 6.53
CA THR A 164 21.25 2.43 7.26
C THR A 164 20.59 2.65 8.62
N LEU A 165 19.57 1.87 8.96
CA LEU A 165 18.94 1.90 10.28
C LEU A 165 19.98 1.54 11.35
N LEU A 166 20.37 2.51 12.19
CA LEU A 166 21.18 2.24 13.36
C LEU A 166 20.30 1.50 14.37
N SER A 167 20.59 0.22 14.63
CA SER A 167 19.80 -0.57 15.58
C SER A 167 19.97 0.02 16.98
N ALA A 168 18.92 0.61 17.53
CA ALA A 168 18.92 1.04 18.93
C ALA A 168 19.00 -0.23 19.81
N ARG A 169 20.18 -0.49 20.40
CA ARG A 169 20.32 -1.50 21.45
C ARG A 169 19.46 -1.07 22.62
N LYS A 170 18.41 -1.87 22.92
CA LYS A 170 17.63 -1.76 24.14
C LYS A 170 18.60 -2.00 25.31
N ALA A 171 18.95 -0.93 26.03
CA ALA A 171 19.66 -1.04 27.29
C ALA A 171 18.72 -1.79 28.26
N GLY A 172 19.12 -3.01 28.64
CA GLY A 172 18.43 -3.76 29.68
C GLY A 172 18.41 -2.93 30.96
N ARG A 173 17.22 -2.73 31.54
CA ARG A 173 17.07 -2.28 32.91
C ARG A 173 16.91 -3.52 33.79
N GLU A 174 17.86 -3.68 34.69
CA GLU A 174 17.81 -4.54 35.87
C GLU A 174 16.70 -4.11 36.84
#